data_AF-A0A0C3Q1A8-F1
#
_entry.id   AF-A0A0C3Q1A8-F1
#
_cell.length_a   1.000
_cell.length_b   1.000
_cell.length_c   1.000
_cell.angle_alpha   90.00
_cell.angle_beta   90.00
_cell.angle_gamma   90.00
#
_symmetry.space_group_name_H-M   'P 1'
#
loop_
_entity.id
_entity.type
_entity.pdbx_description
1 polymer ?
#
loop_
_entity_poly.entity_id
_entity_poly.type
_entity_poly.pdbx_seq_one_letter_code
_entity_poly.pdbx_strand_id
1 'polypeptide(L)'
;MSQTSLDAILDLHTLRRMKAPEKQDDKQKRGVSIASQRRFLLYWSILLMSPHDVPKGFWADPPLPVDQRPKAYLREVRVRLRESNGMARKAIRAINSALEMAGRGDEKERGKGEIWISLARYEDPFVEVLEEWERKTRGKTIGKRNSRVGEEDVVADTEDKGVDVGLHGLFDEGKWDSGKMVKSFARMGEEDPKQSKVEKDETGLSRTHFLRAIPPMSWVHVDQPQQSQVNGELDVASTTDLQGASVTEPEEQGVLLEAHREVRAKLYMGEVPFGWFWFIPAFHMPSRDSEASRSPTEFKLTRKEVDFPLGPGSWLIDVTLEMEWAGKEATAAAPKPPKKEQTPEKTAEIVAGAVAEGDVSQIVEASQAETQK
;
A
#
# COMPACT_ATOMS: atom_id res chain seq x y z
N MET A 1 -4.30 1.56 -26.71
CA MET A 1 -2.86 1.29 -27.00
C MET A 1 -2.58 -0.14 -26.62
N SER A 2 -1.99 -0.96 -27.50
CA SER A 2 -1.36 -2.21 -27.05
C SER A 2 -0.20 -1.88 -26.10
N GLN A 3 0.14 -2.78 -25.17
CA GLN A 3 1.30 -2.65 -24.25
C GLN A 3 2.55 -2.10 -24.94
N THR A 4 2.72 -2.45 -26.22
CA THR A 4 3.78 -1.99 -27.12
C THR A 4 3.98 -0.47 -27.21
N SER A 5 2.92 0.35 -27.08
CA SER A 5 3.08 1.81 -27.19
C SER A 5 3.56 2.44 -25.88
N LEU A 6 3.18 1.90 -24.72
CA LEU A 6 3.70 2.37 -23.44
C LEU A 6 5.15 1.92 -23.27
N ASP A 7 5.44 0.68 -23.65
CA ASP A 7 6.80 0.14 -23.63
C ASP A 7 7.74 0.99 -24.48
N ALA A 8 7.31 1.41 -25.68
CA ALA A 8 8.10 2.33 -26.52
C ALA A 8 8.37 3.69 -25.86
N ILE A 9 7.42 4.24 -25.10
CA ILE A 9 7.61 5.50 -24.35
C ILE A 9 8.59 5.30 -23.20
N LEU A 10 8.44 4.19 -22.45
CA LEU A 10 9.33 3.84 -21.34
C LEU A 10 10.76 3.57 -21.82
N ASP A 11 10.91 2.91 -22.97
CA ASP A 11 12.18 2.65 -23.62
C ASP A 11 12.82 3.96 -24.08
N LEU A 12 12.06 4.85 -24.73
CA LEU A 12 12.55 6.17 -25.13
C LEU A 12 13.00 7.01 -23.92
N HIS A 13 12.23 7.01 -22.83
CA HIS A 13 12.59 7.70 -21.59
C HIS A 13 13.88 7.11 -20.99
N THR A 14 14.00 5.79 -20.99
CA THR A 14 15.20 5.08 -20.51
C THR A 14 16.42 5.41 -21.37
N LEU A 15 16.29 5.37 -22.70
CA LEU A 15 17.37 5.72 -23.63
C LEU A 15 17.87 7.16 -23.46
N ARG A 16 16.98 8.11 -23.15
CA ARG A 16 17.36 9.52 -22.94
C ARG A 16 18.02 9.79 -21.59
N ARG A 17 17.65 9.03 -20.56
CA ARG A 17 18.08 9.27 -19.17
C ARG A 17 19.24 8.39 -18.74
N MET A 18 19.42 7.23 -19.38
CA MET A 18 20.48 6.28 -19.05
C MET A 18 21.52 6.27 -20.17
N LYS A 19 22.78 6.08 -19.79
CA LYS A 19 23.83 5.78 -20.77
C LYS A 19 23.47 4.46 -21.46
N ALA A 20 23.49 4.48 -22.79
CA ALA A 20 23.44 3.25 -23.56
C ALA A 20 24.57 2.31 -23.10
N PRO A 21 24.33 0.98 -23.08
CA PRO A 21 25.39 0.04 -22.79
C PRO A 21 26.53 0.24 -23.80
N GLU A 22 27.77 0.43 -23.32
CA GLU A 22 28.95 0.64 -24.16
C GLU A 22 29.35 -0.65 -24.91
N LYS A 23 28.87 -1.81 -24.45
CA LYS A 23 29.13 -3.13 -25.03
C LYS A 23 27.85 -3.91 -25.25
N GLN A 24 27.82 -4.70 -26.32
CA GLN A 24 26.66 -5.51 -26.72
C GLN A 24 26.30 -6.62 -25.72
N ASP A 25 27.24 -7.02 -24.85
CA ASP A 25 27.06 -8.03 -23.79
C ASP A 25 26.74 -7.44 -22.40
N ASP A 26 26.75 -6.11 -22.24
CA ASP A 26 26.40 -5.52 -20.96
C ASP A 26 24.89 -5.65 -20.73
N LYS A 27 24.52 -6.36 -19.66
CA LYS A 27 23.12 -6.44 -19.21
C LYS A 27 22.58 -5.03 -19.09
N GLN A 28 21.56 -4.73 -19.89
CA GLN A 28 20.86 -3.45 -19.85
C GLN A 28 20.47 -3.15 -18.40
N LYS A 29 21.06 -2.11 -17.82
CA LYS A 29 20.79 -1.70 -16.44
C LYS A 29 19.28 -1.49 -16.31
N ARG A 30 18.68 -2.01 -15.23
CA ARG A 30 17.24 -1.87 -14.94
C ARG A 30 16.80 -0.43 -15.26
N GLY A 31 15.79 -0.29 -16.10
CA GLY A 31 15.33 1.02 -16.59
C GLY A 31 14.96 1.98 -15.45
N VAL A 32 14.83 3.26 -15.78
CA VAL A 32 14.69 4.37 -14.81
C VAL A 32 13.45 4.25 -13.93
N SER A 33 12.41 3.56 -14.41
CA SER A 33 11.14 3.41 -13.70
C SER A 33 11.02 2.05 -13.01
N ILE A 34 10.69 2.05 -11.71
CA ILE A 34 10.35 0.85 -10.94
C ILE A 34 9.01 0.25 -11.40
N ALA A 35 8.71 -0.97 -10.98
CA ALA A 35 7.56 -1.71 -11.49
C ALA A 35 6.23 -1.01 -11.21
N SER A 36 6.03 -0.51 -9.99
CA SER A 36 4.81 0.23 -9.65
C SER A 36 4.66 1.52 -10.45
N GLN A 37 5.75 2.24 -10.73
CA GLN A 37 5.70 3.45 -11.57
C GLN A 37 5.22 3.11 -12.98
N ARG A 38 5.73 2.04 -13.59
CA ARG A 38 5.28 1.57 -14.91
C ARG A 38 3.80 1.19 -14.89
N ARG A 39 3.35 0.52 -13.82
CA ARG A 39 1.94 0.15 -13.63
C ARG A 39 1.03 1.38 -13.52
N PHE A 40 1.46 2.41 -12.80
CA PHE A 40 0.70 3.66 -12.71
C PHE A 40 0.66 4.43 -14.03
N LEU A 41 1.77 4.44 -14.78
CA LEU A 41 1.77 5.00 -16.14
C LEU A 41 0.82 4.23 -17.07
N LEU A 42 0.71 2.92 -16.91
CA LEU A 42 -0.29 2.12 -17.61
C LEU A 42 -1.72 2.54 -17.24
N TYR A 43 -2.04 2.68 -15.95
CA TYR A 43 -3.36 3.18 -15.53
C TYR A 43 -3.67 4.55 -16.15
N TRP A 44 -2.70 5.47 -16.09
CA TRP A 44 -2.83 6.79 -16.71
C TRP A 44 -3.06 6.72 -18.21
N SER A 45 -2.38 5.82 -18.92
CA SER A 45 -2.61 5.64 -20.36
C SER A 45 -4.02 5.13 -20.67
N ILE A 46 -4.56 4.22 -19.86
CA ILE A 46 -5.94 3.72 -19.98
C ILE A 46 -6.92 4.87 -19.78
N LEU A 47 -6.71 5.64 -18.72
CA LEU A 47 -7.51 6.83 -18.39
C LEU A 47 -7.54 7.87 -19.51
N LEU A 48 -6.41 8.11 -20.17
CA LEU A 48 -6.31 9.12 -21.21
C LEU A 48 -6.79 8.66 -22.59
N MET A 49 -6.74 7.36 -22.88
CA MET A 49 -6.85 6.88 -24.27
C MET A 49 -7.99 5.92 -24.54
N SER A 50 -8.47 5.22 -23.52
CA SER A 50 -9.51 4.23 -23.66
C SER A 50 -10.68 4.55 -22.74
N PRO A 51 -11.55 5.53 -23.08
CA PRO A 51 -12.70 5.89 -22.25
C PRO A 51 -13.61 4.70 -21.91
N HIS A 52 -13.65 3.69 -22.78
CA HIS A 52 -14.42 2.45 -22.56
C HIS A 52 -13.74 1.45 -21.61
N ASP A 53 -12.42 1.52 -21.46
CA ASP A 53 -11.64 0.64 -20.58
C ASP A 53 -11.41 1.26 -19.19
N VAL A 54 -11.81 2.53 -18.99
CA VAL A 54 -11.74 3.20 -17.69
C VAL A 54 -12.70 2.52 -16.71
N PRO A 55 -12.26 2.20 -15.48
CA PRO A 55 -13.16 1.67 -14.48
C PRO A 55 -14.37 2.59 -14.25
N LYS A 56 -15.57 2.01 -14.27
CA LYS A 56 -16.82 2.77 -14.18
C LYS A 56 -16.85 3.61 -12.90
N GLY A 57 -17.07 4.92 -13.06
CA GLY A 57 -17.14 5.86 -11.96
C GLY A 57 -15.79 6.34 -11.41
N PHE A 58 -14.65 5.93 -12.01
CA PHE A 58 -13.32 6.40 -11.60
C PHE A 58 -13.20 7.93 -11.71
N TRP A 59 -13.84 8.50 -12.73
CA TRP A 59 -13.88 9.93 -13.02
C TRP A 59 -15.32 10.44 -13.15
N ALA A 60 -16.20 10.02 -12.24
CA ALA A 60 -17.58 10.51 -12.22
C ALA A 60 -17.62 12.04 -12.06
N ASP A 61 -18.48 12.70 -12.83
CA ASP A 61 -18.79 14.12 -12.72
C ASP A 61 -20.32 14.28 -12.66
N PRO A 62 -20.91 14.65 -11.52
CA PRO A 62 -20.25 14.94 -10.24
C PRO A 62 -19.59 13.71 -9.60
N PRO A 63 -18.61 13.88 -8.69
CA PRO A 63 -17.97 12.76 -7.99
C PRO A 63 -18.98 11.96 -7.19
N LEU A 64 -18.77 10.65 -7.13
CA LEU A 64 -19.62 9.78 -6.33
C LEU A 64 -19.44 10.10 -4.82
N PRO A 65 -20.54 10.19 -4.05
CA PRO A 65 -20.50 10.21 -2.60
C PRO A 65 -19.65 9.06 -2.06
N VAL A 66 -18.91 9.29 -0.98
CA VAL A 66 -17.92 8.33 -0.42
C VAL A 66 -18.55 6.96 -0.12
N ASP A 67 -19.80 6.96 0.36
CA ASP A 67 -20.61 5.77 0.63
C ASP A 67 -21.04 4.99 -0.62
N GLN A 68 -21.07 5.65 -1.78
CA GLN A 68 -21.46 5.09 -3.08
C GLN A 68 -20.26 4.67 -3.93
N ARG A 69 -19.04 5.05 -3.54
CA ARG A 69 -17.83 4.65 -4.26
C ARG A 69 -17.70 3.13 -4.24
N PRO A 70 -17.31 2.51 -5.37
CA PRO A 70 -17.21 1.07 -5.43
C PRO A 70 -16.09 0.58 -4.50
N LYS A 71 -16.39 -0.48 -3.76
CA LYS A 71 -15.48 -1.12 -2.82
C LYS A 71 -15.18 -2.54 -3.26
N ALA A 72 -14.02 -3.03 -2.87
CA ALA A 72 -13.57 -4.39 -3.14
C ALA A 72 -12.99 -5.01 -1.87
N TYR A 73 -13.28 -6.27 -1.64
CA TYR A 73 -12.63 -7.07 -0.60
C TYR A 73 -11.32 -7.63 -1.14
N LEU A 74 -10.23 -7.43 -0.41
CA LEU A 74 -9.00 -8.19 -0.56
C LEU A 74 -9.06 -9.37 0.40
N ARG A 75 -9.43 -10.54 -0.15
CA ARG A 75 -9.73 -11.76 0.60
C ARG A 75 -8.46 -12.45 1.09
N GLU A 76 -7.54 -12.67 0.16
CA GLU A 76 -6.33 -13.43 0.39
C GLU A 76 -5.17 -12.88 -0.44
N VAL A 77 -3.96 -12.96 0.11
CA VAL A 77 -2.72 -12.77 -0.64
C VAL A 77 -1.88 -14.02 -0.55
N ARG A 78 -1.56 -14.61 -1.71
CA ARG A 78 -0.67 -15.76 -1.84
C ARG A 78 0.73 -15.30 -2.19
N VAL A 79 1.70 -15.58 -1.33
CA VAL A 79 3.11 -15.25 -1.56
C VAL A 79 3.88 -16.54 -1.80
N ARG A 80 4.44 -16.69 -3.01
CA ARG A 80 5.25 -17.84 -3.38
C ARG A 80 6.74 -17.52 -3.28
N LEU A 81 7.44 -18.22 -2.42
CA LEU A 81 8.90 -18.11 -2.26
C LEU A 81 9.58 -19.42 -2.67
N ARG A 82 10.74 -19.31 -3.31
CA ARG A 82 11.70 -20.41 -3.41
C ARG A 82 12.24 -20.71 -2.03
N GLU A 83 12.53 -21.97 -1.77
CA GLU A 83 13.24 -22.33 -0.56
C GLU A 83 14.65 -21.76 -0.61
N SER A 84 15.00 -20.99 0.41
CA SER A 84 16.34 -20.45 0.54
C SER A 84 17.33 -21.53 0.94
N ASN A 85 18.61 -21.29 0.67
CA ASN A 85 19.67 -21.99 1.39
C ASN A 85 19.47 -21.82 2.92
N GLY A 86 19.75 -22.88 3.68
CA GLY A 86 19.46 -22.90 5.12
C GLY A 86 20.18 -21.80 5.92
N MET A 87 21.31 -21.29 5.42
CA MET A 87 22.08 -20.22 6.07
C MET A 87 21.36 -18.87 6.04
N ALA A 88 20.80 -18.45 4.90
CA ALA A 88 20.13 -17.16 4.82
C ALA A 88 18.84 -17.12 5.67
N ARG A 89 18.09 -18.22 5.72
CA ARG A 89 16.96 -18.39 6.64
C ARG A 89 17.37 -18.35 8.12
N LYS A 90 18.56 -18.84 8.46
CA LYS A 90 19.10 -18.73 9.84
C LYS A 90 19.45 -17.28 10.17
N ALA A 91 20.04 -16.54 9.23
CA ALA A 91 20.38 -15.13 9.41
C ALA A 91 19.12 -14.27 9.62
N ILE A 92 18.08 -14.45 8.79
CA ILE A 92 16.80 -13.73 8.95
C ILE A 92 16.16 -14.03 10.30
N ARG A 93 16.15 -15.30 10.73
CA ARG A 93 15.65 -15.68 12.07
C ARG A 93 16.43 -15.00 13.18
N ALA A 94 17.77 -14.95 13.09
CA ALA A 94 18.58 -14.27 14.08
C ALA A 94 18.27 -12.76 14.16
N ILE A 95 18.10 -12.09 13.01
CA ILE A 95 17.71 -10.67 12.95
C ILE A 95 16.33 -10.46 13.57
N ASN A 96 15.35 -11.29 13.22
CA ASN A 96 14.00 -11.20 13.78
C ASN A 96 14.00 -11.42 15.30
N SER A 97 14.75 -12.40 15.81
CA SER A 97 14.89 -12.61 17.26
C SER A 97 15.54 -11.42 17.97
N ALA A 98 16.54 -10.78 17.35
CA ALA A 98 17.16 -9.58 17.93
C ALA A 98 16.18 -8.39 17.97
N LEU A 99 15.38 -8.20 16.92
CA LEU A 99 14.36 -7.16 16.86
C LEU A 99 13.23 -7.39 17.88
N GLU A 100 12.77 -8.65 18.01
CA GLU A 100 11.77 -9.04 19.01
C GLU A 100 12.27 -8.77 20.44
N MET A 101 13.55 -9.09 20.73
CA MET A 101 14.17 -8.78 22.03
C MET A 101 14.25 -7.28 22.32
N ALA A 102 14.37 -6.44 21.29
CA ALA A 102 14.34 -4.99 21.41
C ALA A 102 12.92 -4.42 21.58
N GLY A 103 11.91 -5.28 21.79
CA GLY A 103 10.50 -4.90 21.90
C GLY A 103 9.87 -4.52 20.55
N ARG A 104 10.52 -4.83 19.43
CA ARG A 104 10.00 -4.60 18.08
C ARG A 104 9.50 -5.91 17.48
N GLY A 105 8.19 -6.09 17.46
CA GLY A 105 7.55 -7.25 16.86
C GLY A 105 6.51 -7.85 17.78
N ASP A 106 5.30 -7.29 17.74
CA ASP A 106 4.17 -7.94 18.40
C ASP A 106 3.62 -9.01 17.43
N GLU A 107 3.63 -10.28 17.85
CA GLU A 107 3.04 -11.38 17.07
C GLU A 107 1.59 -11.07 16.69
N LYS A 108 0.89 -10.35 17.57
CA LYS A 108 -0.47 -9.86 17.36
C LYS A 108 -0.61 -8.96 16.13
N GLU A 109 0.44 -8.23 15.81
CA GLU A 109 0.49 -7.26 14.73
C GLU A 109 0.88 -7.87 13.37
N ARG A 110 1.55 -9.03 13.36
CA ARG A 110 2.04 -9.72 12.14
C ARG A 110 1.31 -11.03 11.82
N GLY A 111 0.56 -11.57 12.78
CA GLY A 111 -0.01 -12.91 12.70
C GLY A 111 0.98 -13.98 13.18
N LYS A 112 0.59 -15.25 13.07
CA LYS A 112 1.40 -16.38 13.57
C LYS A 112 2.48 -16.81 12.59
N GLY A 113 2.44 -16.26 11.37
CA GLY A 113 3.31 -16.59 10.25
C GLY A 113 4.69 -15.97 10.26
N GLU A 114 5.55 -16.49 9.38
CA GLU A 114 6.83 -15.86 9.07
C GLU A 114 6.65 -14.66 8.12
N ILE A 115 5.60 -14.68 7.29
CA ILE A 115 5.32 -13.65 6.29
C ILE A 115 4.07 -12.88 6.66
N TRP A 116 4.12 -11.56 6.46
CA TRP A 116 2.97 -10.69 6.57
C TRP A 116 3.09 -9.48 5.64
N ILE A 117 1.99 -8.74 5.50
CA ILE A 117 1.87 -7.58 4.61
C ILE A 117 1.29 -6.41 5.40
N SER A 118 1.89 -5.23 5.23
CA SER A 118 1.30 -3.95 5.62
C SER A 118 0.63 -3.32 4.40
N LEU A 119 -0.66 -2.98 4.54
CA LEU A 119 -1.42 -2.22 3.56
C LEU A 119 -1.46 -0.76 3.97
N ALA A 120 -1.17 0.11 3.00
CA ALA A 120 -1.15 1.56 3.17
C ALA A 120 -1.68 2.29 1.95
N ARG A 121 -2.08 3.56 2.09
CA ARG A 121 -2.50 4.45 0.99
C ARG A 121 -2.16 5.90 1.29
N TYR A 122 -2.30 6.80 0.31
CA TYR A 122 -2.15 8.23 0.61
C TYR A 122 -3.30 8.71 1.48
N GLU A 123 -3.04 9.75 2.27
CA GLU A 123 -4.07 10.36 3.12
C GLU A 123 -5.23 10.89 2.29
N ASP A 124 -6.46 10.60 2.72
CA ASP A 124 -7.68 11.01 2.01
C ASP A 124 -7.76 12.53 1.77
N PRO A 125 -7.45 13.40 2.77
CA PRO A 125 -7.47 14.84 2.54
C PRO A 125 -6.49 15.31 1.46
N PHE A 126 -5.31 14.67 1.34
CA PHE A 126 -4.33 15.03 0.31
C PHE A 126 -4.86 14.67 -1.08
N VAL A 127 -5.39 13.45 -1.22
CA VAL A 127 -5.92 12.96 -2.49
C VAL A 127 -7.17 13.76 -2.91
N GLU A 128 -8.04 14.10 -1.98
CA GLU A 128 -9.24 14.91 -2.24
C GLU A 128 -8.88 16.30 -2.81
N VAL A 129 -7.86 16.96 -2.25
CA VAL A 129 -7.36 18.24 -2.77
C VAL A 129 -6.85 18.08 -4.20
N LEU A 130 -6.06 17.03 -4.48
CA LEU A 130 -5.55 16.77 -5.83
C LEU A 130 -6.68 16.45 -6.83
N GLU A 131 -7.67 15.65 -6.43
CA GLU A 131 -8.83 15.32 -7.26
C GLU A 131 -9.70 16.55 -7.54
N GLU A 132 -9.89 17.43 -6.56
CA GLU A 132 -10.63 18.68 -6.77
C GLU A 132 -9.91 19.59 -7.78
N TRP A 133 -8.60 19.76 -7.63
CA TRP A 133 -7.77 20.50 -8.58
C TRP A 133 -7.83 19.91 -9.99
N GLU A 134 -7.73 18.58 -10.09
CA GLU A 134 -7.82 17.89 -11.36
C GLU A 134 -9.18 18.13 -12.02
N ARG A 135 -10.29 18.01 -11.28
CA ARG A 135 -11.64 18.28 -11.80
C ARG A 135 -11.80 19.71 -12.31
N LYS A 136 -11.38 20.70 -11.53
CA LYS A 136 -11.51 22.13 -11.90
C LYS A 136 -10.67 22.49 -13.12
N THR A 137 -9.48 21.92 -13.23
CA THR A 137 -8.55 22.21 -14.32
C THR A 137 -8.75 21.34 -15.57
N ARG A 138 -9.54 20.26 -15.48
CA ARG A 138 -9.83 19.37 -16.60
C ARG A 138 -10.64 20.10 -17.68
N GLY A 139 -10.11 20.09 -18.91
CA GLY A 139 -10.81 20.59 -20.08
C GLY A 139 -11.84 19.58 -20.61
N LYS A 140 -12.75 20.05 -21.47
CA LYS A 140 -13.79 19.21 -22.12
C LYS A 140 -13.22 18.09 -22.99
N THR A 141 -11.95 18.18 -23.38
CA THR A 141 -11.24 17.15 -24.12
C THR A 141 -10.22 16.51 -23.20
N ILE A 142 -10.19 15.18 -23.15
CA ILE A 142 -9.22 14.41 -22.38
C ILE A 142 -7.79 14.88 -22.72
N GLY A 143 -6.96 15.10 -21.69
CA GLY A 143 -5.59 15.55 -21.85
C GLY A 143 -5.41 17.05 -22.14
N LYS A 144 -6.50 17.82 -22.28
CA LYS A 144 -6.43 19.30 -22.34
C LYS A 144 -6.82 19.87 -20.99
N ARG A 145 -6.02 20.82 -20.49
CA ARG A 145 -6.45 21.68 -19.37
C ARG A 145 -7.44 22.72 -19.89
N ASN A 146 -8.38 23.11 -19.04
CA ASN A 146 -9.28 24.21 -19.32
C ASN A 146 -8.48 25.52 -19.25
N SER A 147 -8.05 26.04 -20.40
CA SER A 147 -7.23 27.26 -20.48
C SER A 147 -7.96 28.54 -20.07
N ARG A 148 -9.27 28.47 -19.81
CA ARG A 148 -10.10 29.60 -19.35
C ARG A 148 -10.20 29.71 -17.84
N VAL A 149 -9.80 28.69 -17.11
CA VAL A 149 -9.74 28.73 -15.66
C VAL A 149 -8.31 29.09 -15.32
N GLY A 150 -8.07 30.38 -15.06
CA GLY A 150 -6.78 30.81 -14.52
C GLY A 150 -6.55 30.16 -13.16
N GLU A 151 -5.29 30.06 -12.72
CA GLU A 151 -4.97 29.61 -11.36
C GLU A 151 -5.72 30.48 -10.32
N GLU A 152 -5.91 31.76 -10.64
CA GLU A 152 -6.69 32.75 -9.87
C GLU A 152 -8.19 32.42 -9.78
N ASP A 153 -8.81 31.87 -10.83
CA ASP A 153 -10.25 31.52 -10.82
C ASP A 153 -10.53 30.26 -9.98
N VAL A 154 -9.55 29.34 -9.87
CA VAL A 154 -9.68 28.15 -9.00
C VAL A 154 -9.61 28.55 -7.53
N VAL A 155 -8.74 29.50 -7.20
CA VAL A 155 -8.46 29.97 -5.83
C VAL A 155 -9.65 30.72 -5.25
N ALA A 156 -10.32 31.59 -6.04
CA ALA A 156 -11.46 32.39 -5.59
C ALA A 156 -12.67 31.54 -5.10
N ASP A 157 -12.93 30.38 -5.71
CA ASP A 157 -14.00 29.47 -5.29
C ASP A 157 -13.62 28.58 -4.09
N THR A 158 -12.35 28.58 -3.68
CA THR A 158 -11.83 27.77 -2.56
C THR A 158 -11.62 28.55 -1.26
N GLU A 159 -11.62 29.89 -1.29
CA GLU A 159 -11.60 30.72 -0.08
C GLU A 159 -12.78 30.37 0.86
N ASP A 160 -13.96 30.07 0.31
CA ASP A 160 -15.17 29.73 1.08
C ASP A 160 -15.13 28.30 1.70
N LYS A 161 -14.15 27.48 1.30
CA LYS A 161 -13.91 26.11 1.84
C LYS A 161 -12.57 25.97 2.57
N GLY A 162 -11.81 27.06 2.73
CA GLY A 162 -10.54 27.06 3.46
C GLY A 162 -9.40 26.28 2.79
N VAL A 163 -9.42 26.14 1.45
CA VAL A 163 -8.32 25.53 0.68
C VAL A 163 -7.68 26.59 -0.21
N ASP A 164 -7.10 27.61 0.42
CA ASP A 164 -6.59 28.82 -0.24
C ASP A 164 -5.18 28.62 -0.84
N VAL A 165 -4.94 27.47 -1.49
CA VAL A 165 -3.60 27.11 -1.93
C VAL A 165 -3.63 26.66 -3.40
N GLY A 166 -3.06 27.53 -4.25
CA GLY A 166 -2.67 27.19 -5.62
C GLY A 166 -1.89 25.87 -5.67
N LEU A 167 -1.95 25.09 -6.75
CA LEU A 167 -1.20 23.84 -6.84
C LEU A 167 0.30 24.05 -6.60
N HIS A 168 0.83 25.21 -6.99
CA HIS A 168 2.20 25.61 -6.72
C HIS A 168 2.51 25.83 -5.23
N GLY A 169 1.54 26.33 -4.46
CA GLY A 169 1.67 26.56 -3.02
C GLY A 169 1.38 25.33 -2.16
N LEU A 170 0.86 24.24 -2.74
CA LEU A 170 0.33 23.09 -1.99
C LEU A 170 1.36 22.52 -0.99
N PHE A 171 2.64 22.61 -1.33
CA PHE A 171 3.75 22.12 -0.50
C PHE A 171 4.48 23.21 0.28
N ASP A 172 4.20 24.49 0.03
CA ASP A 172 4.95 25.62 0.60
C ASP A 172 4.79 25.73 2.12
N GLU A 173 3.61 25.40 2.64
CA GLU A 173 3.33 25.43 4.08
C GLU A 173 3.91 24.22 4.83
N GLY A 174 4.52 23.27 4.12
CA GLY A 174 5.04 22.03 4.70
C GLY A 174 3.96 21.14 5.34
N LYS A 175 2.66 21.46 5.17
CA LYS A 175 1.53 20.70 5.70
C LYS A 175 1.63 19.22 5.34
N TRP A 176 1.93 18.93 4.07
CA TRP A 176 2.07 17.57 3.56
C TRP A 176 3.47 16.97 3.73
N ASP A 177 4.48 17.81 3.99
CA ASP A 177 5.88 17.40 4.18
C ASP A 177 6.22 17.11 5.65
N SER A 178 5.43 17.65 6.59
CA SER A 178 5.62 17.49 8.04
C SER A 178 5.41 16.06 8.53
N GLY A 179 4.80 15.20 7.72
CA GLY A 179 4.48 13.82 8.06
C GLY A 179 4.57 12.85 6.89
N LYS A 180 4.40 11.56 7.18
CA LYS A 180 4.31 10.54 6.14
C LYS A 180 2.93 10.62 5.48
N MET A 181 2.86 11.11 4.25
CA MET A 181 1.64 11.13 3.44
C MET A 181 1.04 9.74 3.17
N VAL A 182 1.78 8.66 3.40
CA VAL A 182 1.33 7.28 3.19
C VAL A 182 1.08 6.62 4.54
N LYS A 183 -0.20 6.35 4.85
CA LYS A 183 -0.65 5.78 6.13
C LYS A 183 -1.02 4.30 5.97
N SER A 184 -0.47 3.46 6.85
CA SER A 184 -0.92 2.07 6.97
C SER A 184 -2.33 2.03 7.55
N PHE A 185 -3.20 1.15 7.04
CA PHE A 185 -4.57 1.01 7.52
C PHE A 185 -4.98 -0.44 7.81
N ALA A 186 -4.28 -1.43 7.26
CA ALA A 186 -4.56 -2.83 7.50
C ALA A 186 -3.28 -3.68 7.41
N ARG A 187 -3.36 -4.91 7.93
CA ARG A 187 -2.30 -5.91 7.82
C ARG A 187 -2.90 -7.26 7.49
N MET A 188 -2.12 -8.08 6.78
CA MET A 188 -2.48 -9.45 6.45
C MET A 188 -1.33 -10.39 6.82
N GLY A 189 -1.62 -11.54 7.38
CA GLY A 189 -0.63 -12.50 7.85
C GLY A 189 -1.14 -13.94 7.77
N GLU A 190 -0.28 -14.90 8.08
CA GLU A 190 -0.69 -16.31 8.12
C GLU A 190 -1.49 -16.57 9.42
N GLU A 191 -2.68 -17.15 9.26
CA GLU A 191 -3.51 -17.59 10.38
C GLU A 191 -2.98 -18.88 11.01
N ASP A 192 -2.58 -19.83 10.15
CA ASP A 192 -1.91 -21.07 10.54
C ASP A 192 -0.72 -21.35 9.61
N PRO A 193 0.53 -21.24 10.10
CA PRO A 193 1.74 -21.53 9.32
C PRO A 193 1.77 -22.96 8.73
N LYS A 194 1.02 -23.90 9.32
CA LYS A 194 0.94 -25.29 8.85
C LYS A 194 0.16 -25.44 7.56
N GLN A 195 -0.64 -24.44 7.19
CA GLN A 195 -1.38 -24.44 5.92
C GLN A 195 -0.50 -24.04 4.71
N SER A 196 0.75 -23.65 4.94
CA SER A 196 1.67 -23.35 3.85
C SER A 196 1.87 -24.58 2.95
N LYS A 197 1.64 -24.39 1.64
CA LYS A 197 1.75 -25.47 0.66
C LYS A 197 3.19 -25.53 0.14
N VAL A 198 3.81 -26.70 0.22
CA VAL A 198 5.15 -26.93 -0.32
C VAL A 198 5.03 -27.68 -1.63
N GLU A 199 5.60 -27.13 -2.70
CA GLU A 199 5.59 -27.72 -4.04
C GLU A 199 7.01 -27.83 -4.57
N LYS A 200 7.34 -28.97 -5.17
CA LYS A 200 8.61 -29.17 -5.86
C LYS A 200 8.38 -29.00 -7.36
N ASP A 201 9.01 -28.00 -7.96
CA ASP A 201 9.00 -27.75 -9.40
C ASP A 201 10.41 -27.93 -10.00
N GLU A 202 10.52 -27.72 -11.30
CA GLU A 202 11.79 -27.81 -12.04
C GLU A 202 12.85 -26.83 -11.52
N THR A 203 12.44 -25.74 -10.87
CA THR A 203 13.31 -24.69 -10.34
C THR A 203 13.72 -24.92 -8.88
N GLY A 204 13.14 -25.92 -8.23
CA GLY A 204 13.47 -26.34 -6.86
C GLY A 204 12.23 -26.51 -5.98
N LEU A 205 12.44 -26.44 -4.66
CA LEU A 205 11.35 -26.42 -3.70
C LEU A 205 10.80 -24.99 -3.58
N SER A 206 9.49 -24.84 -3.63
CA SER A 206 8.79 -23.59 -3.38
C SER A 206 7.78 -23.76 -2.25
N ARG A 207 7.54 -22.68 -1.51
CA ARG A 207 6.54 -22.60 -0.44
C ARG A 207 5.57 -21.46 -0.76
N THR A 208 4.29 -21.76 -0.66
CA THR A 208 3.19 -20.80 -0.81
C THR A 208 2.64 -20.47 0.56
N HIS A 209 2.66 -19.18 0.89
CA HIS A 209 2.12 -18.61 2.12
C HIS A 209 0.76 -17.96 1.82
N PHE A 210 -0.26 -18.27 2.61
CA PHE A 210 -1.63 -17.79 2.44
C PHE A 210 -1.90 -16.75 3.52
N LEU A 211 -2.02 -15.48 3.10
CA LEU A 211 -2.14 -14.35 4.02
C LEU A 211 -3.58 -13.84 4.00
N ARG A 212 -4.18 -13.74 5.19
CA ARG A 212 -5.55 -13.25 5.40
C ARG A 212 -5.53 -12.03 6.29
N ALA A 213 -6.63 -11.27 6.28
CA ALA A 213 -6.77 -10.11 7.14
C ALA A 213 -6.51 -10.51 8.60
N ILE A 214 -5.56 -9.83 9.26
CA ILE A 214 -5.38 -9.98 10.70
C ILE A 214 -6.48 -9.13 11.33
N PRO A 215 -7.38 -9.72 12.15
CA PRO A 215 -8.43 -8.95 12.78
C PRO A 215 -7.82 -7.75 13.50
N PRO A 216 -8.45 -6.57 13.39
CA PRO A 216 -8.05 -5.42 14.18
C PRO A 216 -8.18 -5.83 15.66
N MET A 217 -7.07 -6.20 16.32
CA MET A 217 -7.08 -6.38 17.78
C MET A 217 -7.64 -5.08 18.34
N SER A 218 -8.71 -5.19 19.12
CA SER A 218 -9.39 -4.09 19.83
C SER A 218 -8.47 -2.89 19.99
N TRP A 219 -8.53 -1.98 19.03
CA TRP A 219 -7.65 -0.82 19.00
C TRP A 219 -8.10 0.03 20.18
N VAL A 220 -7.34 -0.02 21.27
CA VAL A 220 -7.63 0.82 22.43
C VAL A 220 -7.49 2.25 21.93
N HIS A 221 -8.62 2.97 21.88
CA HIS A 221 -8.60 4.41 21.82
C HIS A 221 -7.87 4.87 23.08
N VAL A 222 -6.57 5.13 22.97
CA VAL A 222 -5.90 6.01 23.90
C VAL A 222 -6.44 7.39 23.53
N ASP A 223 -7.56 7.75 24.17
CA ASP A 223 -7.89 9.13 24.33
C ASP A 223 -6.64 9.78 24.90
N GLN A 224 -5.99 10.61 24.08
CA GLN A 224 -5.00 11.52 24.61
C GLN A 224 -5.74 12.23 25.75
N PRO A 225 -5.21 12.22 26.98
CA PRO A 225 -5.74 13.11 27.99
C PRO A 225 -5.69 14.49 27.34
N GLN A 226 -6.86 15.04 27.02
CA GLN A 226 -6.96 16.46 26.80
C GLN A 226 -6.23 17.05 28.00
N GLN A 227 -5.21 17.87 27.74
CA GLN A 227 -4.76 18.83 28.73
C GLN A 227 -5.94 19.78 28.94
N SER A 228 -6.93 19.29 29.70
CA SER A 228 -7.98 20.10 30.29
C SER A 228 -7.25 20.95 31.30
N GLN A 229 -7.03 22.20 30.90
CA GLN A 229 -6.74 23.25 31.86
C GLN A 229 -7.79 23.16 32.96
N VAL A 230 -7.29 22.96 34.17
CA VAL A 230 -8.04 23.03 35.42
C VAL A 230 -8.81 24.33 35.44
N ASN A 231 -10.13 24.24 35.60
CA ASN A 231 -10.90 25.02 36.57
C ASN A 231 -12.35 24.55 36.63
N GLY A 232 -12.80 24.17 37.84
CA GLY A 232 -14.20 24.33 38.24
C GLY A 232 -15.04 23.06 38.35
N GLU A 233 -15.16 22.58 39.59
CA GLU A 233 -16.39 22.12 40.26
C GLU A 233 -17.02 20.76 39.87
N LEU A 234 -17.21 19.96 40.92
CA LEU A 234 -17.87 18.65 40.93
C LEU A 234 -19.32 18.77 40.45
N ASP A 235 -19.75 17.85 39.57
CA ASP A 235 -21.11 17.34 39.64
C ASP A 235 -21.19 15.86 39.32
N VAL A 236 -21.94 15.17 40.18
CA VAL A 236 -22.13 13.72 40.23
C VAL A 236 -23.45 13.39 39.55
N ALA A 237 -23.41 12.55 38.50
CA ALA A 237 -24.41 11.55 38.11
C ALA A 237 -24.64 11.48 36.58
N SER A 238 -24.25 10.37 35.96
CA SER A 238 -25.16 9.50 35.19
C SER A 238 -24.41 8.31 34.60
N THR A 239 -24.61 7.17 35.24
CA THR A 239 -24.37 5.81 34.75
C THR A 239 -25.62 5.32 34.03
N THR A 240 -25.55 5.15 32.70
CA THR A 240 -26.39 4.36 31.76
C THR A 240 -26.02 4.88 30.35
N ASP A 241 -25.69 4.14 29.28
CA ASP A 241 -25.85 2.76 28.87
C ASP A 241 -24.72 2.40 27.89
N LEU A 242 -23.99 1.31 28.15
CA LEU A 242 -23.09 0.67 27.18
C LEU A 242 -23.57 -0.76 26.97
N GLN A 243 -24.59 -0.92 26.13
CA GLN A 243 -25.04 -2.21 25.63
C GLN A 243 -25.34 -2.07 24.13
N GLY A 244 -24.64 -2.86 23.31
CA GLY A 244 -25.03 -3.05 21.91
C GLY A 244 -23.94 -3.11 20.85
N ALA A 245 -22.65 -3.28 21.18
CA ALA A 245 -21.67 -3.71 20.18
C ALA A 245 -21.68 -5.25 20.11
N SER A 246 -22.57 -5.79 19.28
CA SER A 246 -22.44 -7.17 18.81
C SER A 246 -21.08 -7.28 18.12
N VAL A 247 -20.14 -7.97 18.76
CA VAL A 247 -18.92 -8.44 18.11
C VAL A 247 -19.37 -9.54 17.16
N THR A 248 -19.83 -9.13 15.99
CA THR A 248 -20.00 -10.04 14.86
C THR A 248 -18.63 -10.63 14.59
N GLU A 249 -18.56 -11.95 14.47
CA GLU A 249 -17.37 -12.73 14.11
C GLU A 249 -16.48 -11.97 13.10
N PRO A 250 -15.14 -12.08 13.17
CA PRO A 250 -14.25 -11.44 12.20
C PRO A 250 -14.64 -11.96 10.82
N GLU A 251 -15.41 -11.16 10.07
CA GLU A 251 -16.02 -11.64 8.85
C GLU A 251 -14.89 -12.16 7.94
N GLU A 252 -15.06 -13.40 7.45
CA GLU A 252 -14.22 -14.05 6.43
C GLU A 252 -14.10 -13.23 5.12
N GLN A 253 -14.59 -11.99 5.13
CA GLN A 253 -14.67 -11.02 4.06
C GLN A 253 -13.35 -10.35 3.71
N GLY A 254 -12.32 -10.42 4.56
CA GLY A 254 -11.01 -9.85 4.24
C GLY A 254 -10.97 -8.33 4.40
N VAL A 255 -10.00 -7.67 3.75
CA VAL A 255 -9.80 -6.22 3.91
C VAL A 255 -10.65 -5.44 2.92
N LEU A 256 -11.56 -4.59 3.40
CA LEU A 256 -12.37 -3.71 2.54
C LEU A 256 -11.52 -2.54 2.00
N LEU A 257 -11.42 -2.44 0.69
CA LEU A 257 -10.67 -1.43 -0.05
C LEU A 257 -11.62 -0.53 -0.84
N GLU A 258 -11.27 0.75 -0.97
CA GLU A 258 -11.90 1.63 -1.95
C GLU A 258 -11.31 1.33 -3.33
N ALA A 259 -12.14 0.87 -4.27
CA ALA A 259 -11.63 0.24 -5.49
C ALA A 259 -10.93 1.21 -6.44
N HIS A 260 -11.23 2.51 -6.34
CA HIS A 260 -10.62 3.57 -7.13
C HIS A 260 -9.38 4.19 -6.48
N ARG A 261 -9.02 3.76 -5.27
CA ARG A 261 -7.86 4.28 -4.56
C ARG A 261 -6.66 3.38 -4.70
N GLU A 262 -5.51 4.02 -4.66
CA GLU A 262 -4.22 3.37 -4.63
C GLU A 262 -3.99 2.66 -3.30
N VAL A 263 -3.41 1.46 -3.39
CA VAL A 263 -3.03 0.64 -2.25
C VAL A 263 -1.58 0.23 -2.42
N ARG A 264 -0.76 0.53 -1.42
CA ARG A 264 0.58 0.00 -1.24
C ARG A 264 0.50 -1.27 -0.39
N ALA A 265 1.04 -2.35 -0.90
CA ALA A 265 1.31 -3.56 -0.12
C ALA A 265 2.82 -3.69 0.10
N LYS A 266 3.28 -3.62 1.35
CA LYS A 266 4.68 -3.83 1.74
C LYS A 266 4.81 -5.22 2.38
N LEU A 267 5.68 -6.06 1.82
CA LEU A 267 5.90 -7.45 2.20
C LEU A 267 7.01 -7.57 3.25
N TYR A 268 6.78 -8.38 4.27
CA TYR A 268 7.69 -8.58 5.40
C TYR A 268 7.93 -10.06 5.68
N MET A 269 9.16 -10.40 6.10
CA MET A 269 9.55 -11.70 6.63
C MET A 269 10.06 -11.50 8.07
N GLY A 270 9.22 -11.79 9.05
CA GLY A 270 9.31 -11.20 10.39
C GLY A 270 9.33 -9.67 10.28
N GLU A 271 10.34 -8.99 10.78
CA GLU A 271 10.42 -7.52 10.71
C GLU A 271 11.19 -7.01 9.48
N VAL A 272 11.74 -7.91 8.66
CA VAL A 272 12.58 -7.54 7.50
C VAL A 272 11.68 -7.29 6.28
N PRO A 273 11.58 -6.04 5.78
CA PRO A 273 10.87 -5.76 4.54
C PRO A 273 11.64 -6.35 3.36
N PHE A 274 10.94 -6.99 2.42
CA PHE A 274 11.60 -7.65 1.28
C PHE A 274 11.05 -7.27 -0.09
N GLY A 275 10.05 -6.39 -0.13
CA GLY A 275 9.53 -5.81 -1.36
C GLY A 275 8.23 -5.06 -1.11
N TRP A 276 7.80 -4.27 -2.08
CA TRP A 276 6.46 -3.66 -2.05
C TRP A 276 5.92 -3.45 -3.45
N PHE A 277 4.63 -3.18 -3.56
CA PHE A 277 4.02 -2.79 -4.82
C PHE A 277 2.79 -1.92 -4.59
N TRP A 278 2.47 -1.11 -5.59
CA TRP A 278 1.27 -0.27 -5.60
C TRP A 278 0.28 -0.72 -6.65
N PHE A 279 -1.01 -0.75 -6.33
CA PHE A 279 -2.05 -1.09 -7.29
C PHE A 279 -3.33 -0.31 -7.00
N ILE A 280 -4.26 -0.28 -7.96
CA ILE A 280 -5.61 0.27 -7.79
C ILE A 280 -6.56 -0.88 -8.14
N PRO A 281 -7.39 -1.38 -7.20
CA PRO A 281 -8.18 -2.59 -7.41
C PRO A 281 -9.02 -2.58 -8.69
N ALA A 282 -9.69 -1.47 -8.99
CA ALA A 282 -10.62 -1.39 -10.11
C ALA A 282 -9.97 -1.56 -11.50
N PHE A 283 -8.65 -1.38 -11.64
CA PHE A 283 -7.94 -1.67 -12.89
C PHE A 283 -7.60 -3.14 -13.09
N HIS A 284 -7.72 -3.95 -12.04
CA HIS A 284 -7.41 -5.40 -12.06
C HIS A 284 -8.64 -6.27 -11.85
N MET A 285 -9.82 -5.67 -11.79
CA MET A 285 -11.08 -6.36 -11.58
C MET A 285 -11.96 -6.19 -12.81
N PRO A 286 -12.78 -7.20 -13.17
CA PRO A 286 -13.75 -7.05 -14.25
C PRO A 286 -14.76 -5.96 -13.90
N SER A 287 -15.39 -5.37 -14.91
CA SER A 287 -16.45 -4.39 -14.71
C SER A 287 -17.51 -4.94 -13.75
N ARG A 288 -17.95 -4.14 -12.78
CA ARG A 288 -18.90 -4.56 -11.73
C ARG A 288 -20.19 -5.18 -12.29
N ASP A 289 -20.63 -4.73 -13.46
CA ASP A 289 -21.86 -5.20 -14.12
C ASP A 289 -21.64 -6.45 -15.00
N SER A 290 -20.40 -6.92 -15.14
CA SER A 290 -20.07 -8.12 -15.92
C SER A 290 -20.39 -9.39 -15.14
N GLU A 291 -20.77 -10.48 -15.80
CA GLU A 291 -20.94 -11.78 -15.12
C GLU A 291 -19.66 -12.27 -14.44
N ALA A 292 -18.49 -11.86 -14.95
CA ALA A 292 -17.19 -12.16 -14.36
C ALA A 292 -16.99 -11.51 -12.96
N SER A 293 -17.80 -10.50 -12.60
CA SER A 293 -17.73 -9.84 -11.29
C SER A 293 -18.31 -10.68 -10.15
N ARG A 294 -19.03 -11.78 -10.47
CA ARG A 294 -19.65 -12.69 -9.50
C ARG A 294 -18.65 -13.64 -8.84
N SER A 295 -17.43 -13.72 -9.37
CA SER A 295 -16.37 -14.59 -8.86
C SER A 295 -15.18 -13.76 -8.40
N PRO A 296 -14.43 -14.23 -7.39
CA PRO A 296 -13.16 -13.63 -7.03
C PRO A 296 -12.22 -13.52 -8.24
N THR A 297 -11.53 -12.39 -8.35
CA THR A 297 -10.57 -12.08 -9.39
C THR A 297 -9.16 -12.22 -8.86
N GLU A 298 -8.31 -12.93 -9.59
CA GLU A 298 -6.89 -13.06 -9.26
C GLU A 298 -6.07 -11.98 -9.97
N PHE A 299 -5.30 -11.21 -9.20
CA PHE A 299 -4.29 -10.29 -9.70
C PHE A 299 -2.91 -10.80 -9.34
N LYS A 300 -2.15 -11.24 -10.35
CA LYS A 300 -0.85 -11.87 -10.18
C LYS A 300 0.30 -10.94 -10.55
N LEU A 301 1.31 -10.89 -9.69
CA LEU A 301 2.56 -10.15 -9.87
C LEU A 301 3.74 -11.09 -9.80
N THR A 302 4.52 -11.15 -10.87
CA THR A 302 5.82 -11.83 -10.84
C THR A 302 6.81 -11.04 -9.99
N ARG A 303 7.92 -11.68 -9.57
CA ARG A 303 9.01 -10.97 -8.88
C ARG A 303 9.50 -9.72 -9.61
N LYS A 304 9.48 -9.69 -10.94
CA LYS A 304 9.91 -8.51 -11.73
C LYS A 304 8.97 -7.31 -11.60
N GLU A 305 7.75 -7.55 -11.15
CA GLU A 305 6.70 -6.54 -10.99
C GLU A 305 6.52 -6.09 -9.55
N VAL A 306 7.34 -6.61 -8.63
CA VAL A 306 7.46 -6.14 -7.25
C VAL A 306 8.63 -5.17 -7.18
N ASP A 307 8.46 -4.05 -6.47
CA ASP A 307 9.51 -3.06 -6.28
C ASP A 307 10.51 -3.56 -5.23
N PHE A 308 11.79 -3.37 -5.54
CA PHE A 308 12.93 -3.71 -4.68
C PHE A 308 12.87 -5.11 -4.03
N PRO A 309 12.73 -6.20 -4.82
CA PRO A 309 12.72 -7.57 -4.30
C PRO A 309 14.14 -8.01 -3.93
N LEU A 310 14.66 -7.44 -2.85
CA LEU A 310 16.01 -7.60 -2.31
C LEU A 310 16.00 -8.51 -1.07
N GLY A 311 17.17 -9.04 -0.69
CA GLY A 311 17.29 -9.95 0.45
C GLY A 311 16.36 -11.16 0.34
N PRO A 312 15.40 -11.38 1.27
CA PRO A 312 14.39 -12.44 1.16
C PRO A 312 13.56 -12.35 -0.14
N GLY A 313 13.39 -11.16 -0.69
CA GLY A 313 12.67 -10.91 -1.94
C GLY A 313 13.40 -11.48 -3.16
N SER A 314 14.67 -11.87 -3.02
CA SER A 314 15.37 -12.62 -4.06
C SER A 314 14.78 -14.01 -4.30
N TRP A 315 14.12 -14.57 -3.28
CA TRP A 315 13.43 -15.85 -3.34
C TRP A 315 12.00 -15.74 -3.84
N LEU A 316 11.47 -14.53 -3.96
CA LEU A 316 10.12 -14.31 -4.46
C LEU A 316 9.97 -14.90 -5.87
N ILE A 317 8.92 -15.70 -6.05
CA ILE A 317 8.50 -16.19 -7.36
C ILE A 317 7.43 -15.24 -7.88
N ASP A 318 6.32 -15.15 -7.14
CA ASP A 318 5.18 -14.31 -7.44
C ASP A 318 4.36 -13.98 -6.18
N VAL A 319 3.49 -12.98 -6.32
CA VAL A 319 2.46 -12.60 -5.36
C VAL A 319 1.13 -12.61 -6.11
N THR A 320 0.12 -13.31 -5.58
CA THR A 320 -1.22 -13.33 -6.16
C THR A 320 -2.21 -12.77 -5.16
N LEU A 321 -2.98 -11.76 -5.56
CA LEU A 321 -4.01 -11.13 -4.77
C LEU A 321 -5.36 -11.67 -5.24
N GLU A 322 -6.20 -12.09 -4.31
CA GLU A 322 -7.58 -12.48 -4.59
C GLU A 322 -8.52 -11.36 -4.12
N MET A 323 -9.25 -10.78 -5.07
CA MET A 323 -10.12 -9.63 -4.84
C MET A 323 -11.54 -9.92 -5.29
N GLU A 324 -12.52 -9.39 -4.58
CA GLU A 324 -13.94 -9.56 -4.91
C GLU A 324 -14.68 -8.22 -4.77
N TRP A 325 -15.64 -7.95 -5.65
CA TRP A 325 -16.45 -6.74 -5.52
C TRP A 325 -17.31 -6.80 -4.26
N ALA A 326 -17.32 -5.73 -3.48
CA ALA A 326 -18.21 -5.64 -2.35
C ALA A 326 -19.67 -5.42 -2.81
N GLY A 327 -20.61 -6.01 -2.09
CA GLY A 327 -22.04 -5.80 -2.28
C GLY A 327 -22.42 -4.32 -2.13
N LYS A 328 -23.58 -3.91 -2.67
CA LYS A 328 -24.07 -2.53 -2.53
C LYS A 328 -24.29 -2.12 -1.06
N GLU A 329 -24.51 -3.09 -0.19
CA GLU A 329 -24.75 -2.92 1.25
C GLU A 329 -23.46 -2.80 2.06
N ALA A 330 -22.28 -2.95 1.46
CA ALA A 330 -21.00 -2.80 2.14
C ALA A 330 -20.70 -1.32 2.45
N THR A 331 -21.49 -0.73 3.34
CA THR A 331 -21.39 0.66 3.80
C THR A 331 -20.39 0.83 4.94
N ALA A 332 -19.71 -0.23 5.38
CA ALA A 332 -18.69 -0.15 6.41
C ALA A 332 -17.70 0.98 6.10
N ALA A 333 -17.55 1.89 7.07
CA ALA A 333 -16.55 2.94 7.00
C ALA A 333 -15.18 2.26 6.83
N ALA A 334 -14.33 2.82 5.95
CA ALA A 334 -12.98 2.33 5.81
C ALA A 334 -12.31 2.28 7.21
N PRO A 335 -11.57 1.21 7.55
CA PRO A 335 -10.93 1.13 8.85
C PRO A 335 -10.04 2.36 9.04
N LYS A 336 -10.28 3.11 10.12
CA LYS A 336 -9.47 4.28 10.43
C LYS A 336 -8.03 3.82 10.63
N PRO A 337 -7.03 4.53 10.08
CA PRO A 337 -5.64 4.17 10.29
C PRO A 337 -5.32 4.21 11.79
N PRO A 338 -4.50 3.30 12.30
CA PRO A 338 -4.08 3.34 13.69
C PRO A 338 -3.34 4.64 14.00
N LYS A 339 -3.58 5.21 15.19
CA LYS A 339 -2.66 6.19 15.79
C LYS A 339 -1.38 5.42 16.13
N LYS A 340 -0.33 5.54 15.32
CA LYS A 340 0.95 4.89 15.61
C LYS A 340 1.87 5.85 16.35
N GLU A 341 2.39 5.40 17.50
CA GLU A 341 3.62 5.93 18.07
C GLU A 341 4.74 5.83 17.03
N GLN A 342 5.53 6.88 16.89
CA GLN A 342 6.59 6.98 15.89
C GLN A 342 7.68 5.96 16.18
N THR A 343 7.61 4.76 15.60
CA THR A 343 8.74 3.82 15.57
C THR A 343 9.69 4.23 14.45
N PRO A 344 11.01 4.40 14.71
CA PRO A 344 11.96 4.79 13.68
C PRO A 344 12.19 3.65 12.67
N GLU A 345 11.70 3.83 11.44
CA GLU A 345 11.80 2.88 10.31
C GLU A 345 13.23 2.79 9.73
N LYS A 346 14.14 3.69 10.12
CA LYS A 346 15.50 3.81 9.57
C LYS A 346 16.40 2.60 9.84
N THR A 347 16.26 1.92 10.98
CA THR A 347 17.17 0.81 11.33
C THR A 347 16.93 -0.43 10.46
N ALA A 348 15.67 -0.75 10.12
CA ALA A 348 15.33 -1.97 9.37
C ALA A 348 15.78 -1.91 7.90
N GLU A 349 15.79 -0.73 7.27
CA GLU A 349 16.26 -0.55 5.89
C GLU A 349 17.78 -0.69 5.77
N ILE A 350 18.54 -0.21 6.76
CA ILE A 350 20.00 -0.37 6.83
C ILE A 350 20.37 -1.86 6.95
N VAL A 351 19.65 -2.59 7.81
CA VAL A 351 19.87 -4.03 8.02
C VAL A 351 19.56 -4.85 6.77
N ALA A 352 18.47 -4.54 6.05
CA ALA A 352 18.11 -5.25 4.81
C ALA A 352 19.17 -5.07 3.70
N GLY A 353 19.80 -3.89 3.62
CA GLY A 353 20.92 -3.62 2.71
C GLY A 353 22.16 -4.47 3.03
N ALA A 354 22.57 -4.51 4.29
CA ALA A 354 23.74 -5.26 4.73
C ALA A 354 23.60 -6.78 4.56
N VAL A 355 22.39 -7.34 4.76
CA VAL A 355 22.12 -8.77 4.48
C VAL A 355 22.25 -9.09 2.99
N ALA A 356 21.85 -8.18 2.10
CA ALA A 356 21.94 -8.38 0.65
C ALA A 356 23.40 -8.35 0.15
N GLU A 357 24.27 -7.63 0.85
CA GLU A 357 25.71 -7.54 0.54
C GLU A 357 26.54 -8.63 1.23
N GLY A 358 25.94 -9.40 2.15
CA GLY A 358 26.62 -10.46 2.89
C GLY A 358 27.51 -9.95 4.04
N ASP A 359 27.41 -8.67 4.41
CA ASP A 359 28.18 -8.09 5.51
C ASP A 359 27.38 -8.12 6.82
N VAL A 360 27.36 -9.29 7.45
CA VAL A 360 26.65 -9.56 8.72
C VAL A 360 27.28 -8.79 9.89
N SER A 361 28.53 -8.36 9.76
CA SER A 361 29.32 -7.69 10.80
C SER A 361 28.76 -6.31 11.14
N GLN A 362 28.36 -5.53 10.14
CA GLN A 362 27.80 -4.19 10.31
C GLN A 362 26.41 -4.19 10.96
N ILE A 363 25.66 -5.28 10.80
CA ILE A 363 24.31 -5.44 11.39
C ILE A 363 24.40 -5.55 12.93
N VAL A 364 25.38 -6.32 13.42
CA VAL A 364 25.59 -6.52 14.86
C VAL A 364 26.09 -5.22 15.50
N GLU A 365 26.98 -4.49 14.84
CA GLU A 365 27.49 -3.20 15.35
C GLU A 365 26.41 -2.11 15.35
N ALA A 366 25.58 -2.00 14.32
CA ALA A 366 24.47 -1.04 14.27
C ALA A 366 23.42 -1.33 15.36
N SER A 367 23.12 -2.60 15.61
CA SER A 367 22.18 -3.00 16.67
C SER A 367 22.74 -2.81 18.08
N GLN A 368 24.05 -2.97 18.29
CA GLN A 368 24.69 -2.74 19.59
C GLN A 368 24.87 -1.25 19.91
N ALA A 369 25.07 -0.40 18.90
CA ALA A 369 25.18 1.04 19.06
C ALA A 369 23.86 1.72 19.46
N GLU A 370 22.71 1.14 19.11
CA GLU A 370 21.38 1.65 19.50
C GLU A 370 21.00 1.28 20.95
N THR A 371 21.51 0.16 21.50
CA THR A 371 21.23 -0.29 22.88
C THR A 371 22.07 0.44 23.94
N GLN A 372 23.10 1.19 23.53
CA GLN A 372 23.97 1.98 24.42
C GLN A 372 23.61 3.48 24.50
N LYS A 373 22.50 3.88 23.87
CA LYS A 373 21.86 5.19 24.05
C LYS A 373 20.51 5.01 24.72
#